data_AF-I4FQK3-F1
#
_entry.id   AF-I4FQK3-F1
#
_cell.length_a   1.000
_cell.length_b   1.000
_cell.length_c   1.000
_cell.angle_alpha   90.00
_cell.angle_beta   90.00
_cell.angle_gamma   90.00
#
_symmetry.space_group_name_H-M   'P 1'
#
loop_
_entity.id
_entity.type
_entity.pdbx_description
1 polymer ?
#
loop_
_entity_poly.entity_id
_entity_poly.type
_entity_poly.pdbx_seq_one_letter_code
_entity_poly.pdbx_strand_id
1 'polypeptide(L)' 'MEKWLVFLLDTNIWLERLLGQGQAEVVAELLDTLSPSDMCMTDFTLPKMSDECPR' A
#
# COMPACT_ATOMS: atom_id res chain seq x y z
N MET A 1 21.55 14.68 10.86
CA MET A 1 20.76 14.09 9.75
C MET A 1 19.46 13.61 10.35
N GLU A 2 18.35 14.29 10.04
CA GLU A 2 17.04 13.73 10.32
C GLU A 2 16.89 12.47 9.46
N LYS A 3 16.65 11.33 10.12
CA LYS A 3 16.46 10.06 9.44
C LYS A 3 15.01 10.07 8.94
N TRP A 4 14.81 10.39 7.67
CA TRP A 4 13.52 10.23 7.02
C TRP A 4 13.17 8.74 7.05
N LEU A 5 12.10 8.40 7.77
CA LEU A 5 11.62 7.04 7.89
C LEU A 5 10.70 6.78 6.68
N VAL A 6 11.16 5.98 5.73
CA VAL A 6 10.39 5.56 4.57
C VAL A 6 9.88 4.15 4.79
N PHE A 7 8.59 3.93 4.57
CA PHE A 7 7.92 2.65 4.66
C PHE A 7 7.81 2.00 3.27
N LEU A 8 8.39 0.82 3.13
CA LEU A 8 8.15 -0.03 1.96
C LEU A 8 6.87 -0.82 2.20
N LEU A 9 5.81 -0.50 1.47
CA LEU A 9 4.50 -1.13 1.61
C LEU A 9 4.43 -2.38 0.71
N ASP A 10 4.01 -3.49 1.32
CA ASP A 10 3.80 -4.75 0.61
C ASP A 10 2.57 -4.68 -0.31
N THR A 11 2.54 -5.55 -1.32
CA THR A 11 1.42 -5.68 -2.26
C THR A 11 0.10 -5.92 -1.54
N ASN A 12 0.09 -6.75 -0.50
CA ASN A 12 -1.13 -7.10 0.23
C ASN A 12 -1.77 -5.89 0.91
N ILE A 13 -0.99 -4.93 1.41
CA ILE A 13 -1.53 -3.69 1.99
C ILE A 13 -2.37 -2.96 0.95
N TRP A 14 -1.87 -2.85 -0.28
CA TRP A 14 -2.63 -2.19 -1.33
C TRP A 14 -3.87 -2.98 -1.76
N LEU A 15 -3.77 -4.30 -1.83
CA LEU A 15 -4.87 -5.18 -2.23
C LEU A 15 -6.03 -5.16 -1.24
N GLU A 16 -5.73 -5.08 0.07
CA GLU A 16 -6.76 -4.96 1.10
C GLU A 16 -7.66 -3.76 0.82
N ARG A 17 -7.07 -2.61 0.47
CA ARG A 17 -7.82 -1.39 0.14
C ARG A 17 -8.48 -1.43 -1.23
N LEU A 18 -7.75 -1.88 -2.26
CA LEU A 18 -8.21 -1.90 -3.65
C LEU A 18 -9.38 -2.86 -3.87
N LEU A 19 -9.36 -4.02 -3.21
CA LEU A 19 -10.36 -5.08 -3.36
C LEU A 19 -11.41 -5.09 -2.24
N GLY A 20 -11.32 -4.17 -1.27
CA GLY A 20 -12.25 -4.11 -0.15
C GLY A 20 -12.24 -5.38 0.72
N GLN A 21 -11.05 -5.91 1.00
CA GLN A 21 -10.88 -7.13 1.78
C GLN A 21 -11.09 -6.86 3.29
N GLY A 22 -10.90 -7.88 4.13
CA GLY A 22 -11.28 -7.85 5.54
C GLY A 22 -10.65 -6.73 6.36
N GLN A 23 -9.46 -6.24 5.98
CA GLN A 23 -8.72 -5.20 6.68
C GLN A 23 -8.74 -3.84 5.95
N ALA A 24 -9.61 -3.65 4.96
CA ALA A 24 -9.65 -2.46 4.13
C ALA A 24 -9.72 -1.14 4.92
N GLU A 25 -10.51 -1.11 6.01
CA GLU A 25 -10.65 0.08 6.88
C GLU A 25 -9.38 0.34 7.71
N VAL A 26 -8.78 -0.72 8.28
CA VAL A 26 -7.52 -0.60 9.04
C VAL A 26 -6.39 -0.12 8.13
N VAL A 27 -6.35 -0.61 6.89
CA VAL A 27 -5.39 -0.16 5.88
C VAL A 27 -5.68 1.28 5.45
N ALA A 28 -6.95 1.68 5.31
CA ALA A 28 -7.29 3.07 5.00
C ALA A 28 -6.75 4.02 6.08
N GLU A 29 -6.98 3.71 7.35
CA GLU A 29 -6.43 4.48 8.48
C GLU A 29 -4.90 4.54 8.45
N LEU A 30 -4.22 3.42 8.17
CA LEU A 30 -2.77 3.39 8.01
C LEU A 30 -2.31 4.33 6.89
N LEU A 31 -2.91 4.23 5.71
CA LEU A 31 -2.54 5.03 4.54
C LEU A 31 -2.83 6.52 4.75
N ASP A 32 -3.89 6.87 5.47
CA ASP A 32 -4.23 8.26 5.81
C ASP A 32 -3.25 8.89 6.81
N THR A 33 -2.54 8.08 7.62
CA THR A 33 -1.51 8.59 8.55
C THR A 33 -0.16 8.85 7.90
N LEU A 34 0.12 8.25 6.74
CA LEU A 34 1.40 8.34 6.06
C LEU A 34 1.38 9.44 4.98
N SER A 35 2.42 10.27 4.93
CA SER A 35 2.61 11.13 3.77
C SER A 35 2.95 10.27 2.54
N PRO A 36 2.49 10.63 1.32
CA PRO A 36 2.93 9.97 0.09
C PRO A 36 4.45 9.91 -0.08
N SER A 37 5.19 10.88 0.48
CA SER A 37 6.66 10.90 0.44
C SER A 37 7.31 9.86 1.36
N ASP A 38 6.56 9.35 2.34
CA ASP A 38 7.02 8.34 3.30
C ASP A 38 6.66 6.92 2.83
N MET A 39 5.94 6.78 1.71
CA MET A 39 5.50 5.50 1.18
C MET A 39 6.30 5.14 -0.07
N CYS A 40 6.81 3.91 -0.10
CA CYS A 40 7.46 3.31 -1.25
C CYS A 40 6.79 1.98 -1.58
N MET A 41 6.86 1.61 -2.86
CA MET A 41 6.50 0.28 -3.35
C MET A 41 7.60 -0.21 -4.28
N THR A 42 7.69 -1.52 -4.44
CA THR A 42 8.58 -2.10 -5.46
C THR A 42 7.91 -2.06 -6.83
N ASP A 43 8.71 -2.08 -7.89
CA ASP A 43 8.22 -2.26 -9.26
C ASP A 43 7.45 -3.58 -9.44
N PHE A 44 7.75 -4.61 -8.63
CA PHE A 44 6.98 -5.87 -8.60
C PHE A 44 5.57 -5.75 -8.03
N THR A 45 5.27 -4.67 -7.31
CA THR A 45 3.95 -4.45 -6.68
C THR A 45 2.88 -4.16 -7.72
N LEU A 46 3.19 -3.37 -8.76
CA LEU A 46 2.22 -2.94 -9.78
C LEU A 46 1.71 -4.10 -10.67
N PRO A 47 2.57 -5.00 -11.22
CA PRO A 47 2.09 -6.15 -11.98
C PRO A 47 1.13 -7.02 -11.18
N LYS A 48 1.44 -7.29 -9.91
CA LYS A 48 0.60 -8.13 -9.04
C LYS A 48 -0.77 -7.51 -8.76
N MET A 49 -0.82 -6.21 -8.47
CA MET A 49 -2.11 -5.52 -8.33
C MET A 49 -2.96 -5.64 -9.60
N SER A 50 -2.33 -5.56 -10.78
CA SER A 50 -3.03 -5.70 -12.06
C SER A 50 -3.54 -7.13 -12.30
N ASP A 51 -2.81 -8.15 -11.84
CA ASP A 51 -3.20 -9.55 -11.97
C ASP A 51 -4.38 -9.91 -11.05
N GLU A 52 -4.45 -9.26 -9.88
CA GLU A 52 -5.46 -9.54 -8.85
C GLU A 52 -6.73 -8.67 -8.97
N CYS A 53 -6.66 -7.54 -9.67
CA CYS A 53 -7.82 -6.68 -9.87
C CYS A 53 -8.73 -7.25 -10.97
N PRO A 54 -10.03 -7.52 -10.69
CA PRO A 54 -10.96 -8.00 -11.71
C PRO A 54 -11.16 -6.94 -12.80
N ARG A 55 -11.08 -7.37 -14.07
CA ARG A 55 -11.32 -6.53 -15.24
C ARG A 55 -12.77 -6.10 -15.38
#